data_AF-A0AAQ3TFQ8-F1
#
_entry.id   AF-A0AAQ3TFQ8-F1
#
_cell.length_a   1.000
_cell.length_b   1.000
_cell.length_c   1.000
_cell.angle_alpha   90.00
_cell.angle_beta   90.00
_cell.angle_gamma   90.00
#
_symmetry.space_group_name_H-M   'P 1'
#
loop_
_entity.id
_entity.type
_entity.pdbx_description
1 polymer ?
#
loop_
_entity_poly.entity_id
_entity_poly.type
_entity_poly.pdbx_seq_one_letter_code
_entity_poly.pdbx_strand_id
1 'polypeptide(L)'
;MDSNGGALSTPHALSWHCKAMIRLLRTADAGWYIAELHREHNHGLSIGCCEKREWRSHKRIDPYTFDVIRHLRQNNVSATKVRCIIESMLVV
;
A
#
# COMPACT_ATOMS: atom_id res chain seq x y z
N MET A 1 -0.27 -11.23 37.28
CA MET A 1 0.72 -12.21 36.85
C MET A 1 0.03 -13.05 35.77
N ASP A 2 -0.14 -12.44 34.58
CA ASP A 2 0.60 -12.73 33.31
C ASP A 2 0.17 -14.07 32.68
N SER A 3 -0.72 -14.05 31.68
CA SER A 3 -0.50 -13.83 30.23
C SER A 3 -0.11 -15.11 29.48
N ASN A 4 -1.03 -15.62 28.65
CA ASN A 4 -0.84 -15.96 27.23
C ASN A 4 -1.68 -17.17 26.78
N GLY A 5 -2.91 -16.88 26.36
CA GLY A 5 -3.61 -17.71 25.37
C GLY A 5 -3.00 -17.47 24.00
N GLY A 6 -2.07 -18.33 23.60
CA GLY A 6 -1.42 -18.29 22.29
C GLY A 6 -2.36 -18.72 21.18
N ALA A 7 -3.21 -17.81 20.70
CA ALA A 7 -3.81 -17.94 19.37
C ALA A 7 -2.74 -17.63 18.34
N LEU A 8 -2.20 -18.68 17.74
CA LEU A 8 -1.25 -18.65 16.64
C LEU A 8 -1.87 -17.84 15.48
N SER A 9 -1.51 -16.55 15.40
CA SER A 9 -1.92 -15.65 14.33
C SER A 9 -1.27 -16.12 13.03
N THR A 10 -1.99 -16.92 12.24
CA THR A 10 -1.57 -17.33 10.91
C THR A 10 -1.70 -16.13 9.96
N PRO A 11 -0.60 -15.55 9.46
CA PRO A 11 -0.67 -14.55 8.41
C PRO A 11 -0.99 -15.29 7.10
N HIS A 12 -1.91 -14.75 6.31
CA HIS A 12 -2.35 -15.30 5.02
C HIS A 12 -3.47 -16.36 5.05
N ALA A 13 -4.56 -16.12 5.80
CA ALA A 13 -5.86 -16.65 5.35
C ALA A 13 -6.08 -16.18 3.91
N LEU A 14 -6.08 -17.12 2.97
CA LEU A 14 -6.14 -16.82 1.54
C LEU A 14 -7.40 -16.02 1.23
N SER A 15 -7.19 -14.75 0.85
CA SER A 15 -8.16 -13.73 0.35
C SER A 15 -8.95 -14.16 -0.90
N TRP A 16 -8.94 -15.45 -1.24
CA TRP A 16 -9.68 -15.97 -2.38
C TRP A 16 -11.19 -15.77 -2.11
N HIS A 17 -11.81 -14.97 -2.99
CA HIS A 17 -13.25 -14.64 -3.00
C HIS A 17 -13.73 -13.56 -2.00
N CYS A 18 -12.86 -12.64 -1.56
CA CYS A 18 -13.34 -11.43 -0.87
C CYS A 18 -14.22 -10.59 -1.82
N LYS A 19 -15.44 -10.25 -1.37
CA LYS A 19 -16.42 -9.45 -2.14
C LYS A 19 -16.33 -7.95 -1.85
N ALA A 20 -15.46 -7.53 -0.92
CA ALA A 20 -15.27 -6.13 -0.60
C ALA A 20 -14.82 -5.34 -1.83
N MET A 21 -15.53 -4.27 -2.17
CA MET A 21 -15.27 -3.47 -3.36
C MET A 21 -15.88 -2.07 -3.24
N ILE A 22 -15.28 -1.13 -3.96
CA ILE A 22 -15.85 0.18 -4.24
C ILE A 22 -15.93 0.36 -5.75
N ARG A 23 -17.11 0.63 -6.28
CA ARG A 23 -17.32 0.94 -7.69
C ARG A 23 -17.52 2.44 -7.84
N LEU A 24 -16.62 3.07 -8.59
CA LEU A 24 -16.73 4.47 -8.96
C LEU A 24 -17.22 4.59 -10.40
N LEU A 25 -18.21 5.43 -10.62
CA LEU A 25 -18.67 5.81 -11.95
C LEU A 25 -18.31 7.27 -12.21
N ARG A 26 -17.92 7.54 -13.46
CA ARG A 26 -17.53 8.88 -13.90
C ARG A 26 -18.76 9.63 -14.38
N THR A 27 -18.92 10.87 -13.93
CA THR A 27 -19.99 11.75 -14.35
C THR A 27 -19.59 12.54 -15.61
N ALA A 28 -20.56 13.17 -16.27
CA ALA A 28 -20.33 13.96 -17.47
C ALA A 28 -19.43 15.19 -17.22
N ASP A 29 -19.51 15.76 -16.02
CA ASP A 29 -18.67 16.86 -15.51
C ASP A 29 -17.31 16.39 -14.99
N ALA A 30 -16.88 15.17 -15.33
CA ALA A 30 -15.61 14.57 -14.92
C ALA A 30 -15.43 14.35 -13.40
N GLY A 31 -16.51 14.45 -12.63
CA GLY A 31 -16.56 13.97 -11.25
C GLY A 31 -16.62 12.44 -11.15
N TRP A 32 -16.51 11.95 -9.91
CA TRP A 32 -16.67 10.53 -9.58
C TRP A 32 -17.68 10.39 -8.45
N TYR A 33 -18.57 9.41 -8.57
CA TYR A 33 -19.47 9.04 -7.47
C TYR A 33 -19.39 7.55 -7.17
N ILE A 34 -19.74 7.19 -5.94
CA ILE A 34 -19.79 5.81 -5.47
C ILE A 34 -21.10 5.21 -5.96
N ALA A 35 -21.01 4.27 -6.90
CA ALA A 35 -22.17 3.54 -7.42
C ALA A 35 -22.48 2.29 -6.60
N GLU A 36 -21.46 1.67 -6.02
CA GLU A 36 -21.59 0.43 -5.23
C GLU A 36 -20.48 0.37 -4.19
N LEU A 37 -20.82 -0.09 -2.98
CA LEU A 37 -19.89 -0.21 -1.87
C LEU A 37 -20.18 -1.47 -1.05
N HIS A 38 -19.28 -2.45 -1.13
CA HIS A 38 -19.25 -3.61 -0.25
C HIS A 38 -18.11 -3.45 0.74
N ARG A 39 -18.46 -3.23 2.03
CA ARG A 39 -17.50 -2.98 3.12
C ARG A 39 -17.06 -4.23 3.85
N GLU A 40 -17.79 -5.33 3.71
CA GLU A 40 -17.56 -6.54 4.46
C GLU A 40 -16.36 -7.31 3.89
N HIS A 41 -15.36 -7.51 4.75
CA HIS A 41 -14.20 -8.33 4.45
C HIS A 41 -14.34 -9.69 5.12
N ASN A 42 -13.96 -10.74 4.41
CA ASN A 42 -13.85 -12.09 4.95
C ASN A 42 -12.43 -12.42 5.46
N HIS A 43 -11.56 -11.40 5.56
CA HIS A 43 -10.19 -11.50 6.02
C HIS A 43 -9.81 -10.26 6.82
N GLY A 44 -8.76 -10.35 7.63
CA GLY A 44 -8.18 -9.19 8.31
C GLY A 44 -7.72 -8.12 7.32
N LEU A 45 -7.89 -6.85 7.68
CA LEU A 45 -7.35 -5.74 6.91
C LEU A 45 -5.82 -5.69 7.01
N SER A 46 -5.18 -5.16 5.98
CA SER A 46 -3.75 -4.81 5.99
C SER A 46 -3.46 -3.91 7.18
N ILE A 47 -2.50 -4.28 8.01
CA ILE A 47 -2.13 -3.50 9.20
C ILE A 47 -1.29 -2.28 8.78
N GLY A 48 -0.51 -2.41 7.70
CA GLY A 48 0.35 -1.35 7.18
C GLY A 48 -0.15 -0.78 5.86
N CYS A 49 -0.24 0.55 5.77
CA CYS A 49 -0.19 1.21 4.47
C CYS A 49 1.25 1.14 3.95
N CYS A 50 1.45 0.58 2.76
CA CYS A 50 2.74 0.49 2.07
C CYS A 50 3.78 -0.53 2.58
N GLU A 51 3.52 -1.39 3.58
CA GLU A 51 4.42 -2.53 3.84
C GLU A 51 4.22 -3.58 2.72
N LYS A 52 5.11 -3.52 1.73
CA LYS A 52 4.99 -4.10 0.38
C LYS A 52 4.80 -5.63 0.32
N ARG A 53 4.81 -6.36 1.43
CA ARG A 53 4.65 -7.82 1.44
C ARG A 53 3.21 -8.30 1.36
N GLU A 54 2.26 -7.51 1.88
CA GLU A 54 0.84 -7.91 1.87
C GLU A 54 0.22 -7.76 0.47
N TRP A 55 0.72 -6.83 -0.33
CA TRP A 55 0.20 -6.49 -1.65
C TRP A 55 1.08 -7.11 -2.74
N ARG A 56 0.55 -8.11 -3.47
CA ARG A 56 1.28 -8.79 -4.55
C ARG A 56 1.79 -7.83 -5.64
N SER A 57 1.09 -6.73 -5.90
CA SER A 57 1.51 -5.66 -6.83
C SER A 57 2.81 -4.97 -6.41
N HIS A 58 3.13 -4.95 -5.12
CA HIS A 58 4.31 -4.28 -4.58
C HIS A 58 5.52 -5.20 -4.38
N LYS A 59 5.37 -6.51 -4.67
CA LYS A 59 6.44 -7.52 -4.60
C LYS A 59 7.60 -7.24 -5.58
N ARG A 60 7.42 -6.32 -6.53
CA ARG A 60 8.40 -5.97 -7.58
C ARG A 60 9.44 -4.92 -7.18
N ILE A 61 9.27 -4.24 -6.04
CA ILE A 61 10.23 -3.23 -5.61
C ILE A 61 11.25 -3.93 -4.71
N ASP A 62 12.52 -3.90 -5.12
CA ASP A 62 13.59 -4.52 -4.36
C ASP A 62 13.72 -3.88 -2.96
N PRO A 63 14.23 -4.63 -1.96
CA PRO A 63 14.32 -4.16 -0.58
C PRO A 63 15.15 -2.88 -0.42
N TYR A 64 16.20 -2.71 -1.21
CA TYR A 64 17.07 -1.53 -1.14
C TYR A 64 16.33 -0.28 -1.62
N THR A 65 15.67 -0.36 -2.78
CA THR A 65 14.81 0.73 -3.28
C THR A 65 13.64 1.02 -2.33
N PHE A 66 13.11 0.01 -1.63
CA PHE A 66 12.12 0.25 -0.57
C PHE A 66 12.67 1.14 0.54
N ASP A 67 13.87 0.83 1.05
CA ASP A 67 14.49 1.61 2.12
C ASP A 67 14.81 3.03 1.68
N VAL A 68 15.27 3.23 0.46
CA VAL A 68 15.48 4.57 -0.10
C VAL A 68 14.16 5.36 -0.13
N ILE A 69 13.07 4.76 -0.65
CA ILE A 69 11.74 5.40 -0.67
C ILE A 69 11.26 5.74 0.74
N ARG A 70 11.47 4.85 1.71
CA ARG A 70 11.08 5.06 3.11
C ARG A 70 11.82 6.26 3.71
N HIS A 71 13.14 6.34 3.54
CA HIS A 71 13.94 7.47 4.02
C HIS A 71 13.51 8.79 3.37
N LEU A 72 13.28 8.80 2.06
CA LEU A 72 12.84 10.02 1.35
C LEU A 72 11.48 10.54 1.88
N ARG A 73 10.54 9.62 2.15
CA ARG A 73 9.23 9.96 2.73
C ARG A 73 9.35 10.49 4.16
N GLN A 74 10.13 9.81 5.00
CA GLN A 74 10.35 10.22 6.39
C GLN A 74 11.00 11.61 6.50
N ASN A 75 11.85 11.95 5.54
CA ASN A 75 12.51 13.26 5.47
C ASN A 75 11.72 14.31 4.66
N ASN A 76 10.46 14.00 4.30
CA ASN A 76 9.56 14.89 3.56
C ASN A 76 10.18 15.45 2.26
N VAL A 77 11.00 14.64 1.58
CA VAL A 77 11.70 15.05 0.34
C VAL A 77 10.69 15.02 -0.81
N SER A 78 10.51 16.16 -1.47
CA SER A 78 9.62 16.25 -2.64
C SER A 78 10.18 15.49 -3.83
N ALA A 79 9.30 14.95 -4.69
CA ALA A 79 9.69 14.27 -5.92
C ALA A 79 10.53 15.16 -6.85
N THR A 80 10.29 16.48 -6.83
CA THR A 80 11.10 17.47 -7.55
C THR A 80 12.55 17.48 -7.07
N LYS A 81 12.76 17.51 -5.75
CA LYS A 81 14.11 17.50 -5.17
C LYS A 81 14.86 16.20 -5.47
N VAL A 82 14.16 15.06 -5.44
CA VAL A 82 14.73 13.76 -5.84
C VAL A 82 15.17 13.80 -7.31
N ARG A 83 14.32 14.34 -8.20
CA ARG A 83 14.64 14.47 -9.63
C ARG A 83 15.89 15.31 -9.85
N CYS A 84 15.99 16.48 -9.21
CA CYS A 84 17.16 17.35 -9.35
C CYS A 84 18.46 16.67 -8.91
N ILE A 85 18.43 15.87 -7.84
CA ILE A 85 19.61 15.12 -7.37
C ILE A 85 20.02 14.06 -8.40
N ILE A 86 19.06 13.28 -8.91
CA ILE A 86 19.34 12.26 -9.93
C ILE A 86 19.92 12.89 -11.19
N GLU A 87 19.35 14.01 -11.65
CA GLU A 87 19.85 14.77 -12.79
C GLU A 87 21.30 15.25 -12.57
N SER A 88 21.64 15.74 -11.36
CA SER A 88 23.00 16.16 -11.04
C SER A 88 24.03 15.02 -11.00
N MET A 89 23.60 13.77 -10.84
CA MET A 89 24.48 12.59 -10.85
C MET A 89 24.64 11.97 -12.26
N LEU A 90 23.75 12.31 -13.20
CA LEU A 90 23.75 11.76 -14.56
C LEU A 90 24.44 12.67 -15.57
N VAL A 91 24.73 13.92 -15.22
CA VAL A 91 25.60 14.81 -16.00
C VAL A 91 27.05 14.51 -15.61
N VAL A 92 27.66 13.57 -16.33
CA VAL A 92 29.11 13.29 -16.31
C VAL A 92 29.69 13.73 -17.65
#